data_AF-A0AA39J8L9-F1
#
_entry.id   AF-A0AA39J8L9-F1
#
_cell.length_a   1.000
_cell.length_b   1.000
_cell.length_c   1.000
_cell.angle_alpha   90.00
_cell.angle_beta   90.00
_cell.angle_gamma   90.00
#
_symmetry.space_group_name_H-M   'P 1'
#
loop_
_entity.id
_entity.type
_entity.pdbx_description
1 polymer ?
#
loop_
_entity_poly.entity_id
_entity_poly.type
_entity_poly.pdbx_seq_one_letter_code
_entity_poly.pdbx_strand_id
1 'polypeptide(L)'
;MPASVHCPKCDYNQQGDSPSFHGPGLAASRFDELLKSNNPPLQAEYVDLEGVIREGHIFLSGLKGRITQTRAVLEELLDEERRVGSLVESCKKIIRPIGGIPEDIVRQIFLTCLDTDERDIKDSLDGKSPPLVLSKVCRHWRSVAVSTPQLWSPLSLDF
;
A
#
# COMPACT_ATOMS: atom_id res chain seq x y z
N MET A 1 -3.96 15.77 22.98
CA MET A 1 -2.94 16.65 22.39
C MET A 1 -3.50 17.20 21.09
N PRO A 2 -3.53 18.53 20.87
CA PRO A 2 -4.03 19.07 19.61
C PRO A 2 -3.07 18.66 18.49
N ALA A 3 -3.59 18.02 17.44
CA ALA A 3 -2.82 17.71 16.25
C ALA A 3 -2.40 19.03 15.57
N SER A 4 -1.12 19.16 15.25
CA SER A 4 -0.60 20.32 14.53
C SER A 4 -1.40 20.57 13.25
N VAL A 5 -1.87 21.81 13.06
CA VAL A 5 -2.68 22.25 11.90
C VAL A 5 -1.85 22.36 10.61
N HIS A 6 -0.54 22.13 10.74
CA HIS A 6 0.47 22.32 9.70
C HIS A 6 1.33 21.07 9.60
N CYS A 7 1.60 20.63 8.37
CA CYS A 7 2.61 19.60 8.15
C CYS A 7 4.00 20.19 8.41
N PRO A 8 4.78 19.74 9.41
CA PRO A 8 6.08 20.34 9.76
C PRO A 8 7.14 20.12 8.68
N LYS A 9 6.88 19.26 7.68
CA LYS A 9 7.78 18.96 6.57
C LYS A 9 7.45 19.66 5.26
N CYS A 10 6.21 20.12 5.02
CA CYS A 10 5.84 20.81 3.78
C CYS A 10 5.02 22.09 3.98
N ASP A 11 4.81 22.47 5.25
CA ASP A 11 4.06 23.63 5.70
C ASP A 11 2.64 23.73 5.11
N TYR A 12 2.08 22.58 4.72
CA TYR A 12 0.72 22.50 4.21
C TYR A 12 -0.25 22.87 5.34
N ASN A 13 -0.83 24.06 5.24
CA ASN A 13 -1.86 24.57 6.13
C ASN A 13 -3.24 24.26 5.51
N GLN A 14 -4.13 23.63 6.28
CA GLN A 14 -5.52 23.39 5.85
C GLN A 14 -6.34 24.68 5.64
N GLN A 15 -5.81 25.85 5.99
CA GLN A 15 -6.52 27.15 5.94
C GLN A 15 -6.58 27.84 4.57
N GLY A 16 -6.05 27.26 3.49
CA GLY A 16 -6.46 27.67 2.14
C GLY A 16 -5.95 29.02 1.63
N ASP A 17 -5.05 29.70 2.35
CA ASP A 17 -4.33 30.87 1.82
C ASP A 17 -3.31 30.41 0.77
N SER A 18 -3.83 30.13 -0.43
CA SER A 18 -2.99 29.97 -1.61
C SER A 18 -2.31 31.31 -1.85
N PRO A 19 -0.98 31.37 -1.88
CA PRO A 19 -0.31 32.61 -2.20
C PRO A 19 -0.81 33.06 -3.58
N SER A 20 -1.27 34.31 -3.70
CA SER A 20 -1.82 34.85 -4.95
C SER A 20 -0.79 35.73 -5.63
N PHE A 21 -0.49 35.41 -6.89
CA PHE A 21 0.31 36.29 -7.74
C PHE A 21 -0.62 37.26 -8.45
N HIS A 22 -0.30 38.56 -8.37
CA HIS A 22 -1.07 39.60 -9.05
C HIS A 22 -0.39 39.95 -10.38
N GLY A 23 -1.20 40.15 -11.41
CA GLY A 23 -0.73 40.63 -12.71
C GLY A 23 -0.36 42.11 -12.69
N PRO A 24 0.07 42.66 -13.84
CA PRO A 24 0.37 44.08 -13.94
C PRO A 24 -0.84 44.95 -13.62
N GLY A 25 -0.57 46.15 -13.11
CA GLY A 25 -1.56 47.18 -12.83
C GLY A 25 -2.18 47.81 -14.09
N LEU A 26 -1.85 47.30 -15.28
CA LEU A 26 -2.43 47.72 -16.55
C LEU A 26 -3.89 47.28 -16.67
N ALA A 27 -4.71 48.12 -17.29
CA ALA A 27 -6.05 47.72 -17.73
C ALA A 27 -5.94 46.54 -18.71
N ALA A 28 -6.83 45.56 -18.60
CA ALA A 28 -6.80 44.36 -19.43
C ALA A 28 -6.83 44.68 -20.95
N SER A 29 -7.57 45.72 -21.35
CA SER A 29 -7.61 46.20 -22.74
C SER A 29 -6.27 46.74 -23.22
N ARG A 30 -5.56 47.49 -22.37
CA ARG A 30 -4.24 48.04 -22.67
C ARG A 30 -3.18 46.94 -22.73
N PHE A 31 -3.25 45.99 -21.81
CA PHE A 31 -2.38 44.81 -21.82
C PHE A 31 -2.59 43.98 -23.10
N ASP A 32 -3.83 43.75 -23.51
CA ASP A 32 -4.17 43.05 -24.76
C ASP A 32 -3.74 43.84 -26.01
N GLU A 33 -3.86 45.16 -26.01
CA GLU A 33 -3.36 46.03 -27.08
C GLU A 33 -1.84 45.89 -27.24
N LEU A 34 -1.09 45.95 -26.14
CA LEU A 34 0.37 45.79 -26.14
C LEU A 34 0.82 44.40 -26.62
N LEU A 35 0.00 43.36 -26.41
CA LEU A 35 0.27 42.01 -26.92
C LEU A 35 0.03 41.90 -28.43
N LYS A 36 -0.88 42.70 -28.99
CA LYS A 36 -1.33 42.61 -30.39
C LYS A 36 -0.71 43.66 -31.32
N SER A 37 -0.12 44.71 -30.75
CA SER A 37 0.47 45.84 -31.49
C SER A 37 1.98 45.95 -31.22
N ASN A 38 2.72 46.51 -32.17
CA ASN A 38 4.13 46.87 -31.99
C ASN A 38 4.33 48.23 -31.28
N ASN A 39 3.27 48.77 -30.67
CA ASN A 39 3.35 50.02 -29.90
C ASN A 39 4.20 49.81 -28.64
N PRO A 40 5.21 50.65 -28.37
CA PRO A 40 5.99 50.51 -27.15
C PRO A 40 5.14 50.85 -25.91
N PRO A 41 5.37 50.18 -24.77
CA PRO A 41 4.80 50.57 -23.50
C PRO A 41 5.26 51.98 -23.07
N LEU A 42 4.45 52.65 -22.27
CA LEU A 42 4.83 53.87 -21.57
C LEU A 42 5.89 53.55 -20.50
N GLN A 43 6.68 54.54 -20.10
CA GLN A 43 7.72 54.34 -19.07
C GLN A 43 7.15 53.77 -17.76
N ALA A 44 5.96 54.21 -17.34
CA ALA A 44 5.30 53.66 -16.16
C ALA A 44 4.83 52.20 -16.35
N GLU A 45 4.37 51.85 -17.55
CA GLU A 45 4.01 50.47 -17.92
C GLU A 45 5.25 49.57 -17.92
N TYR A 46 6.40 50.06 -18.40
CA TYR A 46 7.68 49.34 -18.34
C TYR A 46 8.08 49.00 -16.90
N VAL A 47 8.04 49.98 -15.99
CA VAL A 47 8.42 49.77 -14.59
C VAL A 47 7.48 48.76 -13.91
N ASP A 48 6.17 48.84 -14.20
CA ASP A 48 5.18 47.91 -13.67
C ASP A 48 5.42 46.47 -14.19
N LEU A 49 5.59 46.31 -15.50
CA LEU A 49 5.86 45.02 -16.13
C LEU A 49 7.16 44.39 -15.62
N GLU A 50 8.23 45.16 -15.46
CA GLU A 50 9.48 44.66 -14.86
C GLU A 50 9.31 44.25 -13.40
N GLY A 51 8.50 44.99 -12.64
CA GLY A 51 8.12 44.64 -11.27
C GLY A 51 7.44 43.28 -11.20
N VAL A 52 6.40 43.09 -12.02
CA VAL A 52 5.66 41.83 -12.16
C VAL A 52 6.59 40.68 -12.57
N ILE A 53 7.50 40.90 -13.53
CA ILE A 53 8.46 39.86 -13.95
C ILE A 53 9.36 39.45 -12.78
N ARG A 54 9.88 40.41 -12.02
CA ARG A 54 10.75 40.13 -10.86
C ARG A 54 10.00 39.37 -9.76
N GLU A 55 8.82 39.85 -9.39
CA GLU A 55 7.96 39.21 -8.39
C GLU A 55 7.54 37.81 -8.84
N GLY A 56 7.21 37.65 -10.12
CA GLY A 56 6.83 36.38 -10.74
C GLY A 56 7.96 35.36 -10.65
N HIS A 57 9.21 35.75 -10.89
CA HIS A 57 10.36 34.85 -10.72
C HIS A 57 10.52 34.37 -9.28
N ILE A 58 10.39 35.27 -8.30
CA ILE A 58 10.48 34.92 -6.87
C ILE A 58 9.36 33.95 -6.51
N PHE A 59 8.13 34.26 -6.92
CA PHE A 59 6.95 33.47 -6.65
C PHE A 59 7.03 32.07 -7.27
N LEU A 60 7.43 31.97 -8.54
CA LEU A 60 7.63 30.70 -9.25
C LEU A 60 8.71 29.83 -8.58
N SER A 61 9.79 30.45 -8.11
CA SER A 61 10.83 29.74 -7.35
C SER A 61 10.27 29.14 -6.06
N GLY A 62 9.51 29.93 -5.31
CA GLY A 62 8.82 29.47 -4.09
C GLY A 62 7.85 28.31 -4.35
N LEU A 63 7.02 28.42 -5.39
CA LEU A 63 6.12 27.34 -5.78
C LEU A 63 6.87 26.06 -6.17
N LYS A 64 7.94 26.17 -6.97
CA LYS A 64 8.77 25.02 -7.34
C LYS A 64 9.38 24.34 -6.12
N GLY A 65 9.88 25.12 -5.16
CA GLY A 65 10.40 24.59 -3.90
C GLY A 65 9.36 23.77 -3.14
N ARG A 66 8.16 24.33 -2.95
CA ARG A 66 7.04 23.66 -2.27
C ARG A 66 6.58 22.39 -2.99
N ILE A 67 6.51 22.41 -4.32
CA ILE A 67 6.17 21.23 -5.13
C ILE A 67 7.20 20.12 -4.90
N THR A 68 8.48 20.43 -4.99
CA THR A 68 9.56 19.46 -4.78
C THR A 68 9.52 18.87 -3.36
N GLN A 69 9.37 19.72 -2.35
CA GLN A 69 9.28 19.31 -0.95
C GLN A 69 8.07 18.40 -0.70
N THR A 70 6.90 18.78 -1.22
CA THR A 70 5.67 18.00 -1.05
C THR A 70 5.77 16.64 -1.74
N ARG A 71 6.37 16.59 -2.94
CA ARG A 71 6.62 15.33 -3.66
C ARG A 71 7.56 14.42 -2.88
N ALA A 72 8.63 14.95 -2.29
CA ALA A 72 9.56 14.16 -1.48
C ALA A 72 8.87 13.54 -0.24
N VAL A 73 8.03 14.31 0.45
CA VAL A 73 7.23 13.81 1.58
C VAL A 73 6.25 12.72 1.14
N LEU A 74 5.61 12.91 -0.02
CA LEU A 74 4.69 11.91 -0.57
C LEU A 74 5.41 10.58 -0.87
N GLU A 75 6.59 10.64 -1.49
CA GLU A 75 7.38 9.43 -1.77
C GLU A 75 7.78 8.70 -0.48
N GLU A 76 8.23 9.42 0.55
CA GLU A 76 8.56 8.83 1.85
C GLU A 76 7.35 8.11 2.48
N LEU A 77 6.16 8.72 2.41
CA LEU A 77 4.94 8.11 2.95
C LEU A 77 4.50 6.87 2.17
N LEU A 78 4.62 6.88 0.85
CA LEU A 78 4.31 5.73 -0.01
C LEU A 78 5.28 4.56 0.25
N ASP A 79 6.55 4.85 0.50
CA ASP A 79 7.53 3.83 0.88
C ASP A 79 7.19 3.19 2.22
N GLU A 80 6.82 4.00 3.20
CA GLU A 80 6.41 3.53 4.52
C GLU A 80 5.10 2.73 4.47
N GLU A 81 4.12 3.18 3.69
CA GLU A 81 2.87 2.44 3.44
C GLU A 81 3.17 1.04 2.88
N ARG A 82 4.01 0.95 1.85
CA ARG A 82 4.42 -0.34 1.26
C ARG A 82 5.12 -1.23 2.28
N ARG A 83 6.05 -0.66 3.06
CA ARG A 83 6.80 -1.39 4.09
C ARG A 83 5.88 -1.97 5.16
N VAL A 84 4.99 -1.14 5.71
CA VAL A 84 4.01 -1.55 6.73
C VAL A 84 3.04 -2.57 6.18
N GLY A 85 2.53 -2.37 4.96
CA GLY A 85 1.65 -3.33 4.30
C GLY A 85 2.27 -4.72 4.15
N SER A 86 3.54 -4.78 3.72
CA SER A 86 4.30 -6.04 3.62
C SER A 86 4.50 -6.73 4.98
N LEU A 87 4.82 -5.96 6.02
CA LEU A 87 4.99 -6.48 7.37
C LEU A 87 3.69 -7.06 7.92
N VAL A 88 2.57 -6.34 7.76
CA VAL A 88 1.24 -6.80 8.19
C VAL A 88 0.89 -8.11 7.50
N GLU A 89 1.12 -8.23 6.19
CA GLU A 89 0.83 -9.47 5.46
C GLU A 89 1.73 -10.63 5.92
N SER A 90 3.00 -10.35 6.24
CA SER A 90 3.91 -11.35 6.82
C SER A 90 3.44 -11.82 8.20
N CYS A 91 3.03 -10.91 9.08
CA CYS A 91 2.45 -11.25 10.38
C CYS A 91 1.17 -12.08 10.23
N LYS A 92 0.27 -11.70 9.31
CA LYS A 92 -0.94 -12.48 9.01
C LYS A 92 -0.61 -13.90 8.57
N LYS A 93 0.45 -14.09 7.78
CA LYS A 93 0.93 -15.43 7.37
C LYS A 93 1.46 -16.24 8.55
N ILE A 94 2.16 -15.60 9.49
CA ILE A 94 2.71 -16.27 10.69
C ILE A 94 1.59 -16.69 11.64
N ILE A 95 0.63 -15.81 11.90
CA ILE A 95 -0.43 -16.02 12.91
C ILE A 95 -1.58 -16.89 12.36
N ARG A 96 -1.45 -17.47 11.15
CA ARG A 96 -2.50 -18.33 10.58
C ARG A 96 -2.85 -19.44 11.58
N PRO A 97 -4.14 -19.61 11.95
CA PRO A 97 -4.57 -20.51 13.02
C PRO A 97 -4.03 -21.93 12.91
N ILE A 98 -3.90 -22.43 11.68
CA ILE A 98 -3.46 -23.80 11.39
C ILE A 98 -2.01 -24.10 11.80
N GLY A 99 -1.18 -23.06 12.02
CA GLY A 99 0.19 -23.19 12.51
C GLY A 99 0.31 -23.26 14.03
N GLY A 100 -0.75 -22.94 14.78
CA GLY A 100 -0.78 -22.94 16.24
C GLY A 100 -1.58 -24.08 16.87
N ILE A 101 -2.12 -24.99 16.07
CA ILE A 101 -2.90 -26.13 16.58
C ILE A 101 -1.92 -27.17 17.16
N PRO A 102 -2.05 -27.54 18.45
CA PRO A 102 -1.28 -28.59 19.06
C PRO A 102 -1.37 -29.91 18.29
N GLU A 103 -0.28 -30.67 18.29
CA GLU A 103 -0.16 -31.91 17.51
C GLU A 103 -1.24 -32.95 17.87
N ASP A 104 -1.58 -33.06 19.15
CA ASP A 104 -2.64 -33.91 19.68
C ASP A 104 -4.02 -33.57 19.11
N ILE A 105 -4.33 -32.28 18.97
CA ILE A 105 -5.59 -31.82 18.38
C ILE A 105 -5.61 -32.12 16.88
N VAL A 106 -4.51 -31.87 16.15
CA VAL A 106 -4.41 -32.22 14.72
C VAL A 106 -4.56 -33.73 14.51
N ARG A 107 -3.92 -34.54 15.36
CA ARG A 107 -4.03 -36.01 15.33
C ARG A 107 -5.47 -36.46 15.59
N GLN A 108 -6.14 -35.89 16.59
CA GLN A 108 -7.53 -36.22 16.90
C GLN A 108 -8.48 -35.90 15.74
N ILE A 109 -8.28 -34.76 15.06
CA ILE A 109 -9.02 -34.43 13.84
C ILE A 109 -8.82 -35.52 12.78
N PHE A 110 -7.58 -35.95 12.55
CA PHE A 110 -7.28 -36.94 11.50
C PHE A 110 -7.93 -38.30 11.80
N LEU A 111 -7.86 -38.76 13.05
CA LEU A 111 -8.50 -40.01 13.48
C LEU A 111 -10.03 -39.91 13.36
N THR A 112 -10.63 -38.78 13.75
CA THR A 112 -12.08 -38.57 13.60
C THR A 112 -12.51 -38.59 12.12
N CYS A 113 -11.67 -38.06 11.21
CA CYS A 113 -11.92 -38.12 9.77
C CYS A 113 -11.81 -39.54 9.19
N LEU A 114 -11.08 -40.45 9.84
CA LEU A 114 -11.03 -41.87 9.45
C LEU A 114 -12.28 -42.62 9.92
N ASP A 115 -12.70 -42.40 11.16
CA ASP A 115 -13.85 -43.09 11.76
C ASP A 115 -15.19 -42.70 11.10
N THR A 116 -15.26 -41.55 10.43
CA THR A 116 -16.50 -41.11 9.75
C THR A 116 -16.74 -41.85 8.42
N ASP A 117 -15.72 -42.50 7.85
CA ASP A 117 -15.76 -43.19 6.55
C ASP A 117 -15.93 -44.73 6.70
N GLU A 118 -16.52 -45.21 7.80
CA GLU A 118 -16.80 -46.63 8.10
C GLU A 118 -17.55 -47.42 7.01
N ARG A 119 -18.09 -46.75 5.98
CA ARG A 119 -18.83 -47.39 4.88
C ARG A 119 -17.99 -47.80 3.68
N ASP A 120 -16.73 -47.36 3.58
CA ASP A 120 -15.80 -47.82 2.54
C ASP A 120 -14.40 -47.86 3.14
N ILE A 121 -13.87 -49.04 3.43
CA ILE A 121 -12.45 -49.23 3.78
C ILE A 121 -11.64 -48.87 2.52
N LYS A 122 -11.37 -47.58 2.32
CA LYS A 122 -10.52 -47.09 1.23
C LYS A 122 -9.08 -47.38 1.60
N ASP A 123 -8.34 -47.91 0.64
CA ASP A 123 -6.89 -48.02 0.73
C ASP A 123 -6.29 -46.68 1.16
N SER A 124 -5.45 -46.69 2.20
CA SER A 124 -4.78 -45.49 2.70
C SER A 124 -3.92 -44.80 1.63
N LEU A 125 -3.59 -45.52 0.55
CA LEU A 125 -2.87 -45.01 -0.62
C LEU A 125 -3.78 -44.40 -1.71
N ASP A 126 -5.10 -44.48 -1.60
CA ASP A 126 -6.01 -43.78 -2.52
C ASP A 126 -5.80 -42.26 -2.39
N GLY A 127 -5.69 -41.55 -3.52
CA GLY A 127 -5.46 -40.10 -3.54
C GLY A 127 -6.56 -39.28 -2.84
N LYS A 128 -7.71 -39.88 -2.56
CA LYS A 128 -8.83 -39.30 -1.82
C LYS A 128 -8.91 -39.75 -0.36
N SER A 129 -7.97 -40.58 0.11
CA SER A 129 -7.93 -41.04 1.50
C SER A 129 -7.71 -39.84 2.44
N PRO A 130 -8.38 -39.82 3.62
CA PRO A 130 -8.18 -38.76 4.60
C PRO A 130 -6.70 -38.50 4.95
N PRO A 131 -5.84 -39.52 5.18
CA PRO A 131 -4.43 -39.30 5.49
C PRO A 131 -3.69 -38.52 4.39
N LEU A 132 -3.92 -38.87 3.12
CA LEU A 132 -3.25 -38.22 1.99
C LEU A 132 -3.78 -36.80 1.77
N VAL A 133 -5.10 -36.58 1.83
CA VAL A 133 -5.70 -35.24 1.68
C VAL A 133 -5.26 -34.29 2.79
N LEU A 134 -5.32 -34.76 4.05
CA LEU A 134 -4.96 -33.96 5.22
C LEU A 134 -3.46 -33.60 5.24
N SER A 135 -2.59 -34.49 4.73
CA SER A 135 -1.15 -34.23 4.59
C SER A 135 -0.78 -33.12 3.57
N LYS A 136 -1.72 -32.69 2.73
CA LYS A 136 -1.51 -31.61 1.74
C LYS A 136 -1.82 -30.22 2.28
N VAL A 137 -2.47 -30.10 3.43
CA VAL A 137 -2.95 -28.81 3.97
C VAL A 137 -1.79 -27.87 4.35
N CYS A 138 -0.80 -28.34 5.11
CA CYS A 138 0.40 -27.58 5.44
C CYS A 138 1.56 -28.50 5.88
N ARG A 139 2.77 -27.95 6.08
CA ARG A 139 3.93 -28.72 6.54
C ARG A 139 3.72 -29.38 7.91
N HIS A 140 3.01 -28.70 8.81
CA HIS A 140 2.75 -29.17 10.18
C HIS A 140 1.84 -30.39 10.13
N TRP A 141 0.70 -30.27 9.44
CA TRP A 141 -0.26 -31.36 9.24
C TRP A 141 0.37 -32.59 8.56
N ARG A 142 1.27 -32.38 7.60
CA ARG A 142 2.05 -33.47 7.00
C ARG A 142 2.94 -34.18 8.02
N SER A 143 3.63 -33.42 8.88
CA SER A 143 4.47 -33.98 9.95
C SER A 143 3.64 -34.83 10.91
N VAL A 144 2.46 -34.35 11.31
CA VAL A 144 1.53 -35.09 12.17
C VAL A 144 0.99 -36.35 11.48
N ALA A 145 0.64 -36.28 10.19
CA ALA A 145 0.15 -37.42 9.42
C ALA A 145 1.19 -38.55 9.33
N VAL A 146 2.45 -38.20 9.01
CA VAL A 146 3.54 -39.18 8.90
C VAL A 146 3.90 -39.78 10.26
N SER A 147 3.86 -39.00 11.34
CA SER A 147 4.16 -39.45 12.70
C SER A 147 3.00 -40.17 13.41
N THR A 148 1.86 -40.39 12.73
CA THR A 148 0.70 -41.09 13.29
C THR A 148 0.44 -42.38 12.51
N PRO A 149 1.05 -43.52 12.92
CA PRO A 149 0.96 -44.80 12.20
C PRO A 149 -0.46 -45.35 12.02
N GLN A 150 -1.36 -45.05 12.98
CA GLN A 150 -2.76 -45.45 12.95
C GLN A 150 -3.49 -44.98 11.69
N LEU A 151 -3.02 -43.89 11.06
CA LEU A 151 -3.61 -43.35 9.85
C LEU A 151 -3.38 -44.24 8.60
N TRP A 152 -2.41 -45.15 8.67
CA TRP A 152 -1.94 -45.94 7.53
C TRP A 152 -2.25 -47.43 7.67
N SER A 153 -3.08 -47.80 8.66
CA SER A 153 -3.28 -49.21 9.03
C SER A 153 -4.13 -50.06 8.05
N PRO A 154 -5.00 -49.50 7.17
CA PRO A 154 -5.47 -50.21 5.98
C PRO A 154 -4.60 -49.85 4.78
N LEU A 155 -3.48 -50.55 4.62
CA LEU A 155 -2.58 -50.42 3.46
C LEU A 155 -2.68 -51.71 2.63
N SER A 156 -3.37 -51.65 1.49
CA SER A 156 -3.37 -52.76 0.53
C SER A 156 -2.29 -52.48 -0.51
N LEU A 157 -1.30 -53.37 -0.62
CA LEU A 157 -0.33 -53.31 -1.71
C LEU A 157 -0.74 -54.36 -2.75
N ASP A 158 -1.45 -53.90 -3.78
CA ASP A 158 -1.76 -54.75 -4.93
C ASP A 158 -0.51 -54.79 -5.82
N PHE A 159 0.09 -55.98 -5.96
CA PHE A 159 1.25 -56.25 -6.83
C PHE A 159 0.84 -56.78 -8.20
#